data_AF-A0A4Y3PTF3-F1
#
_entry.id   AF-A0A4Y3PTF3-F1
#
_cell.length_a   1.000
_cell.length_b   1.000
_cell.length_c   1.000
_cell.angle_alpha   90.00
_cell.angle_beta   90.00
_cell.angle_gamma   90.00
#
_symmetry.space_group_name_H-M   'P 1'
#
loop_
_entity.id
_entity.type
_entity.pdbx_description
1 polymer ?
#
loop_
_entity_poly.entity_id
_entity_poly.type
_entity_poly.pdbx_seq_one_letter_code
_entity_poly.pdbx_strand_id
1 'polypeptide(L)'
;MNNQDPKRVVTGKVRLSYVHLFTPRAGLSGGEPKFSVTLLIPKSDVATKQRIDAAISAAVQEAVGSKWNGVRPPVIATPIHDGDGVKVDGTPFPEECRGHWVMTASSKADRKPDVVDINLNPIINQSEIYSGIYARASVRFFGYLSQGKKGIGCGLGNVQKLEDGQPLGGGGASAASDFGSPADSAPTVPAYQPPAYPQQGYGAPAQPQGGWQVQTPQGWANAAPSQVYGHPTPQAYPPAQQGFGQQPPAAPPVQFDPITGRPLNGGIMGL
;
A
#
# COMPACT_ATOMS: atom_id res chain seq x y z
N MET A 1 -11.89 1.21 36.18
CA MET A 1 -10.42 1.33 36.26
C MET A 1 -9.93 1.98 34.96
N ASN A 2 -10.00 3.31 34.84
CA ASN A 2 -9.48 4.00 33.66
C ASN A 2 -8.09 4.54 33.97
N ASN A 3 -7.09 3.66 33.88
CA ASN A 3 -5.70 4.09 33.78
C ASN A 3 -5.51 4.67 32.36
N GLN A 4 -6.01 5.88 32.12
CA GLN A 4 -5.85 6.56 30.84
C GLN A 4 -4.40 7.05 30.74
N ASP A 5 -3.57 6.33 29.99
CA ASP A 5 -2.23 6.80 29.63
C ASP A 5 -2.36 8.18 28.94
N PRO A 6 -1.87 9.28 29.54
CA PRO A 6 -2.09 10.62 29.01
C PRO A 6 -1.43 10.86 27.65
N LYS A 7 -0.54 9.96 27.21
CA LYS A 7 0.12 10.02 25.89
C LYS A 7 -0.57 9.14 24.85
N ARG A 8 -1.63 8.42 25.22
CA ARG A 8 -2.37 7.54 24.31
C ARG A 8 -3.66 8.20 23.87
N VAL A 9 -3.93 8.17 22.56
CA VAL A 9 -5.15 8.70 21.96
C VAL A 9 -5.76 7.66 21.06
N VAL A 10 -7.08 7.49 21.14
CA VAL A 10 -7.86 6.82 20.09
C VAL A 10 -8.50 7.92 19.24
N THR A 11 -8.28 7.88 17.93
CA THR A 11 -8.83 8.87 17.02
C THR A 11 -10.34 8.72 16.86
N GLY A 12 -10.99 9.77 16.38
CA GLY A 12 -12.29 9.67 15.71
C GLY A 12 -12.18 8.91 14.38
N LYS A 13 -13.15 9.13 13.49
CA LYS A 13 -13.10 8.60 12.12
C LYS A 13 -12.02 9.33 11.32
N VAL A 14 -11.01 8.59 10.87
CA VAL A 14 -9.90 9.10 10.06
C VAL A 14 -9.79 8.30 8.77
N ARG A 15 -9.25 8.91 7.72
CA ARG A 15 -8.94 8.20 6.47
C ARG A 15 -7.52 7.68 6.54
N LEU A 16 -7.30 6.43 6.12
CA LEU A 16 -5.97 5.82 6.11
C LEU A 16 -5.28 6.02 4.76
N SER A 17 -3.99 6.34 4.78
CA SER A 17 -3.12 6.42 3.61
C SER A 17 -1.80 5.68 3.87
N TYR A 18 -1.14 5.22 2.81
CA TYR A 18 0.10 4.42 2.87
C TYR A 18 0.02 3.27 3.88
N VAL A 19 -0.99 2.42 3.74
CA VAL A 19 -1.32 1.37 4.70
C VAL A 19 -0.33 0.20 4.64
N HIS A 20 0.38 -0.04 5.74
CA HIS A 20 1.33 -1.13 5.94
C HIS A 20 1.08 -1.83 7.29
N LEU A 21 -0.13 -2.37 7.48
CA LEU A 21 -0.58 -2.96 8.76
C LEU A 21 -0.33 -4.48 8.85
N PHE A 22 -0.26 -5.18 7.72
CA PHE A 22 -0.08 -6.64 7.66
C PHE A 22 1.35 -7.07 7.32
N THR A 23 2.04 -6.27 6.52
CA THR A 23 3.43 -6.49 6.14
C THR A 23 4.24 -5.25 6.49
N PRO A 24 5.28 -5.38 7.33
CA PRO A 24 6.10 -4.24 7.69
C PRO A 24 6.93 -3.80 6.49
N ARG A 25 7.16 -2.48 6.37
CA ARG A 25 7.94 -1.89 5.28
C ARG A 25 9.10 -1.08 5.85
N ALA A 26 10.26 -1.15 5.20
CA ALA A 26 11.37 -0.25 5.50
C ALA A 26 11.03 1.18 5.06
N GLY A 27 11.51 2.17 5.80
CA GLY A 27 11.36 3.57 5.40
C GLY A 27 12.12 3.88 4.11
N LEU A 28 11.80 5.00 3.46
CA LEU A 28 12.46 5.46 2.23
C LEU A 28 13.99 5.62 2.39
N SER A 29 14.45 6.02 3.58
CA SER A 29 15.87 6.14 3.91
C SER A 29 16.50 4.84 4.42
N GLY A 30 15.83 3.70 4.22
CA GLY A 30 16.20 2.40 4.79
C GLY A 30 15.82 2.27 6.27
N GLY A 31 16.39 1.25 6.91
CA GLY A 31 16.19 0.95 8.33
C GLY A 31 15.27 -0.26 8.59
N GLU A 32 15.03 -0.52 9.88
CA GLU A 32 14.23 -1.66 10.34
C GLU A 32 12.79 -1.58 9.79
N PRO A 33 12.28 -2.65 9.14
CA PRO A 33 10.90 -2.70 8.67
C PRO A 33 9.91 -2.47 9.81
N LYS A 34 8.90 -1.63 9.56
CA LYS A 34 7.86 -1.28 10.54
C LYS A 34 6.48 -1.42 9.94
N PHE A 35 5.52 -1.78 10.78
CA PHE A 35 4.12 -1.53 10.44
C PHE A 35 3.88 -0.04 10.53
N SER A 36 3.18 0.51 9.56
CA SER A 36 2.92 1.94 9.52
C SER A 36 1.64 2.27 8.79
N VAL A 37 1.10 3.43 9.11
CA VAL A 37 -0.03 4.03 8.42
C VAL A 37 0.03 5.54 8.57
N THR A 38 -0.35 6.24 7.52
CA THR A 38 -0.58 7.69 7.57
C THR A 38 -2.06 7.94 7.86
N LEU A 39 -2.32 8.65 8.95
CA LEU A 39 -3.65 9.02 9.39
C LEU A 39 -3.98 10.40 8.85
N LEU A 40 -5.08 10.50 8.11
CA LEU A 40 -5.65 11.76 7.65
C LEU A 40 -6.82 12.10 8.58
N ILE A 41 -6.59 13.01 9.51
CA ILE A 41 -7.56 13.45 10.51
C ILE A 41 -8.26 14.70 9.96
N PRO A 42 -9.58 14.69 9.72
CA PRO A 42 -10.28 15.87 9.21
C PRO A 42 -10.06 17.07 10.13
N LYS A 43 -9.80 18.27 9.57
CA LYS A 43 -9.65 19.49 10.37
C LYS A 43 -10.92 19.86 11.16
N SER A 44 -12.08 19.33 10.75
CA SER A 44 -13.34 19.43 11.48
C SER A 44 -13.38 18.61 12.78
N ASP A 45 -12.54 17.57 12.93
CA ASP A 45 -12.42 16.79 14.17
C ASP A 45 -11.48 17.48 15.17
N VAL A 46 -11.94 18.63 15.65
CA VAL A 46 -11.22 19.46 16.62
C VAL A 46 -11.01 18.70 17.94
N ALA A 47 -11.94 17.83 18.32
CA ALA A 47 -11.85 17.05 19.55
C ALA A 47 -10.68 16.05 19.51
N THR A 48 -10.50 15.32 18.40
CA THR A 48 -9.33 14.44 18.24
C THR A 48 -8.04 15.24 18.20
N LYS A 49 -8.02 16.39 17.50
CA LYS A 49 -6.84 17.27 17.45
C LYS A 49 -6.42 17.75 18.85
N GLN A 50 -7.36 18.21 19.66
CA GLN A 50 -7.09 18.65 21.05
C GLN A 50 -6.53 17.52 21.91
N ARG A 51 -7.09 16.29 21.80
CA ARG A 51 -6.54 15.13 22.52
C ARG A 51 -5.12 14.80 22.08
N ILE A 52 -4.82 14.91 20.78
CA ILE A 52 -3.46 14.71 20.24
C ILE A 52 -2.51 15.77 20.80
N ASP A 53 -2.89 17.04 20.81
CA ASP A 53 -2.03 18.13 21.31
C ASP A 53 -1.74 17.98 22.81
N ALA A 54 -2.75 17.59 23.59
CA ALA A 54 -2.58 17.27 25.01
C ALA A 54 -1.62 16.08 25.20
N ALA A 55 -1.77 15.02 24.40
CA ALA A 55 -0.92 13.84 24.49
C ALA A 55 0.53 14.11 24.04
N ILE A 56 0.74 14.95 23.02
CA ILE A 56 2.07 15.44 22.62
C ILE A 56 2.68 16.24 23.76
N SER A 57 1.92 17.13 24.40
CA SER A 57 2.39 17.95 25.53
C SER A 57 2.83 17.09 26.72
N ALA A 58 2.05 16.05 27.05
CA ALA A 58 2.42 15.07 28.06
C ALA A 58 3.69 14.28 27.68
N ALA A 59 3.83 13.88 26.41
CA ALA A 59 5.03 13.19 25.91
C ALA A 59 6.28 14.09 25.95
N VAL A 60 6.13 15.39 25.68
CA VAL A 60 7.20 16.38 25.82
C VAL A 60 7.65 16.50 27.27
N GLN A 61 6.72 16.64 28.21
CA GLN A 61 7.04 16.74 29.64
C GLN A 61 7.83 15.53 30.14
N GLU A 62 7.41 14.32 29.77
CA GLU A 62 8.14 13.10 30.10
C GLU A 62 9.52 13.03 29.43
N ALA A 63 9.61 13.42 28.15
CA ALA A 63 10.84 13.33 27.37
C ALA A 63 11.95 14.22 27.92
N VAL A 64 11.60 15.39 28.46
CA VAL A 64 12.55 16.32 29.10
C VAL A 64 13.33 15.61 30.21
N GLY A 65 12.64 14.94 31.13
CA GLY A 65 13.29 14.24 32.24
C GLY A 65 13.93 12.90 31.86
N SER A 66 13.31 12.14 30.94
CA SER A 66 13.70 10.74 30.69
C SER A 66 14.67 10.52 29.53
N LYS A 67 14.68 11.41 28.52
CA LYS A 67 15.42 11.19 27.26
C LYS A 67 16.26 12.37 26.81
N TRP A 68 15.93 13.58 27.25
CA TRP A 68 16.57 14.81 26.79
C TRP A 68 17.50 15.44 27.83
N ASN A 69 17.79 14.72 28.92
CA ASN A 69 18.70 15.12 30.01
C ASN A 69 18.34 16.49 30.62
N GLY A 70 17.04 16.74 30.83
CA GLY A 70 16.53 18.02 31.36
C GLY A 70 16.47 19.15 30.34
N VAL A 71 17.05 19.00 29.14
CA VAL A 71 17.15 20.07 28.14
C VAL A 71 16.08 19.95 27.07
N ARG A 72 15.05 20.79 27.18
CA ARG A 72 13.98 20.93 26.18
C ARG A 72 14.50 21.70 24.95
N PRO A 73 14.38 21.18 23.72
CA PRO A 73 14.75 21.93 22.52
C PRO A 73 13.79 23.12 22.29
N PRO A 74 14.27 24.24 21.71
CA PRO A 74 13.45 25.43 21.49
C PRO A 74 12.33 25.17 20.47
N VAL A 75 12.61 24.34 19.46
CA VAL A 75 11.62 23.85 18.51
C VAL A 75 11.57 22.33 18.64
N ILE A 76 10.37 21.81 18.93
CA ILE A 76 10.14 20.36 19.07
C ILE A 76 9.56 19.87 17.74
N ALA A 77 10.26 18.92 17.11
CA ALA A 77 9.68 18.19 15.97
C ALA A 77 8.46 17.39 16.45
N THR A 78 7.29 17.65 15.86
CA THR A 78 6.05 16.94 16.16
C THR A 78 5.65 16.06 14.97
N PRO A 79 4.91 14.96 15.20
CA PRO A 79 4.55 14.03 14.13
C PRO A 79 3.30 14.47 13.35
N ILE A 80 2.70 15.61 13.67
CA ILE A 80 1.48 16.13 13.06
C ILE A 80 1.80 17.29 12.12
N HIS A 81 1.27 17.22 10.90
CA HIS A 81 1.51 18.17 9.83
C HIS A 81 0.21 18.74 9.29
N ASP A 82 0.27 19.97 8.77
CA ASP A 82 -0.85 20.55 8.04
C ASP A 82 -0.85 20.06 6.59
N GLY A 83 -1.86 19.25 6.22
CA GLY A 83 -2.00 18.70 4.88
C GLY A 83 -2.40 19.72 3.80
N ASP A 84 -2.79 20.94 4.18
CA ASP A 84 -2.98 22.06 3.24
C ASP A 84 -1.68 22.81 2.94
N GLY A 85 -0.66 22.61 3.77
CA GLY A 85 0.63 23.26 3.66
C GLY A 85 1.66 22.47 2.85
N VAL A 86 2.93 22.71 3.17
CA VAL A 86 4.08 22.01 2.56
C VAL A 86 4.77 21.12 3.58
N LYS A 87 5.41 20.06 3.08
CA LYS A 87 6.31 19.20 3.85
C LYS A 87 7.57 19.96 4.24
N VAL A 88 8.39 19.34 5.08
CA VAL A 88 9.67 19.90 5.55
C VAL A 88 10.64 20.19 4.39
N ASP A 89 10.53 19.47 3.28
CA ASP A 89 11.33 19.68 2.06
C ASP A 89 10.77 20.77 1.13
N GLY A 90 9.67 21.43 1.51
CA GLY A 90 9.01 22.48 0.73
C GLY A 90 8.06 21.95 -0.36
N THR A 91 7.95 20.63 -0.54
CA THR A 91 6.99 20.05 -1.49
C THR A 91 5.58 20.05 -0.91
N PRO A 92 4.53 20.26 -1.74
CA PRO A 92 3.16 20.19 -1.25
C PRO A 92 2.81 18.77 -0.79
N PHE A 93 1.87 18.67 0.16
CA PHE A 93 1.24 17.39 0.44
C PHE A 93 0.37 16.94 -0.75
N PRO A 94 0.22 15.62 -0.95
CA PRO A 94 -0.71 15.08 -1.94
C PRO A 94 -2.14 15.60 -1.76
N GLU A 95 -2.95 15.58 -2.82
CA GLU A 95 -4.30 16.13 -2.82
C GLU A 95 -5.21 15.49 -1.76
N GLU A 96 -5.04 14.20 -1.48
CA GLU A 96 -5.82 13.50 -0.45
C GLU A 96 -5.60 14.04 0.96
N CYS A 97 -4.52 14.77 1.21
CA CYS A 97 -4.20 15.36 2.50
C CYS A 97 -4.88 16.72 2.74
N ARG A 98 -5.46 17.35 1.71
CA ARG A 98 -6.10 18.66 1.81
C ARG A 98 -7.27 18.62 2.81
N GLY A 99 -7.41 19.65 3.63
CA GLY A 99 -8.41 19.73 4.71
C GLY A 99 -8.18 18.77 5.88
N HIS A 100 -7.02 18.09 5.94
CA HIS A 100 -6.69 17.14 7.00
C HIS A 100 -5.42 17.54 7.76
N TRP A 101 -5.36 17.16 9.03
CA TRP A 101 -4.10 16.98 9.74
C TRP A 101 -3.51 15.63 9.35
N VAL A 102 -2.23 15.62 8.98
CA VAL A 102 -1.53 14.42 8.49
C VAL A 102 -0.54 13.96 9.56
N MET A 103 -0.58 12.67 9.90
CA MET A 103 0.35 12.09 10.86
C MET A 103 0.67 10.64 10.50
N THR A 104 1.95 10.28 10.47
CA THR A 104 2.37 8.89 10.28
C THR A 104 2.63 8.22 11.61
N ALA A 105 1.93 7.12 11.88
CA ALA A 105 2.12 6.28 13.05
C ALA A 105 2.86 4.99 12.64
N SER A 106 3.76 4.51 13.50
CA SER A 106 4.47 3.25 13.23
C SER A 106 4.65 2.37 14.47
N SER A 107 4.70 1.06 14.26
CA SER A 107 5.10 0.08 15.26
C SER A 107 6.20 -0.82 14.70
N LYS A 108 7.04 -1.34 15.60
CA LYS A 108 8.11 -2.26 15.23
C LYS A 108 7.55 -3.60 14.74
N ALA A 109 8.35 -4.37 14.01
CA ALA A 109 7.94 -5.66 13.46
C ALA A 109 7.56 -6.70 14.53
N ASP A 110 8.12 -6.60 15.74
CA ASP A 110 7.78 -7.45 16.90
C ASP A 110 6.42 -7.09 17.53
N ARG A 111 5.85 -5.94 17.19
CA ARG A 111 4.58 -5.43 17.72
C ARG A 111 3.61 -5.17 16.59
N LYS A 112 3.11 -6.26 16.03
CA LYS A 112 2.06 -6.23 15.01
C LYS A 112 0.79 -5.58 15.60
N PRO A 113 0.22 -4.56 14.94
CA PRO A 113 -1.03 -3.95 15.39
C PRO A 113 -2.20 -4.92 15.17
N ASP A 114 -3.13 -4.97 16.12
CA ASP A 114 -4.40 -5.66 15.90
C ASP A 114 -5.25 -4.83 14.93
N VAL A 115 -5.75 -5.47 13.89
CA VAL A 115 -6.67 -4.87 12.92
C VAL A 115 -8.01 -5.56 13.06
N VAL A 116 -9.05 -4.80 13.43
CA VAL A 116 -10.37 -5.33 13.76
C VAL A 116 -11.49 -4.63 12.99
N ASP A 117 -12.63 -5.29 12.89
CA ASP A 117 -13.87 -4.71 12.34
C ASP A 117 -14.64 -3.86 13.38
N ILE A 118 -15.82 -3.37 13.00
CA ILE A 118 -16.68 -2.57 13.87
C ILE A 118 -17.14 -3.35 15.13
N ASN A 119 -17.19 -4.68 15.04
CA ASN A 119 -17.60 -5.60 16.10
C ASN A 119 -16.40 -6.13 16.92
N LEU A 120 -15.19 -5.63 16.66
CA LEU A 120 -13.92 -6.05 17.27
C LEU A 120 -13.47 -7.47 16.88
N ASN A 121 -13.97 -8.02 15.79
CA ASN A 121 -13.45 -9.26 15.23
C ASN A 121 -12.15 -8.99 14.46
N PRO A 122 -11.11 -9.83 14.60
CA PRO A 122 -9.89 -9.69 13.81
C PRO A 122 -10.14 -9.78 12.30
N ILE A 123 -9.65 -8.79 11.55
CA ILE A 123 -9.68 -8.81 10.08
C ILE A 123 -8.41 -9.53 9.61
N ILE A 124 -8.58 -10.69 9.01
CA ILE A 124 -7.49 -11.54 8.49
C ILE A 124 -7.24 -11.25 7.01
N ASN A 125 -8.31 -10.91 6.28
CA ASN A 125 -8.24 -10.61 4.86
C ASN A 125 -7.61 -9.24 4.62
N GLN A 126 -6.38 -9.23 4.09
CA GLN A 126 -5.62 -8.01 3.83
C GLN A 126 -6.29 -7.12 2.78
N SER A 127 -7.08 -7.70 1.88
CA SER A 127 -7.78 -6.95 0.83
C SER A 127 -8.86 -6.02 1.37
N GLU A 128 -9.36 -6.26 2.59
CA GLU A 128 -10.33 -5.37 3.25
C GLU A 128 -9.71 -4.10 3.81
N ILE A 129 -8.37 -4.05 3.87
CA ILE A 129 -7.59 -2.99 4.50
C ILE A 129 -6.61 -2.43 3.49
N TYR A 130 -7.03 -1.35 2.82
CA TYR A 130 -6.27 -0.66 1.79
C TYR A 130 -6.19 0.84 2.08
N SER A 131 -5.24 1.53 1.44
CA SER A 131 -5.17 2.99 1.51
C SER A 131 -6.45 3.59 0.94
N GLY A 132 -7.17 4.40 1.72
CA GLY A 132 -8.44 5.01 1.33
C GLY A 132 -9.61 4.68 2.25
N ILE A 133 -9.54 3.59 3.03
CA ILE A 133 -10.59 3.23 4.00
C ILE A 133 -10.68 4.23 5.15
N TYR A 134 -11.82 4.20 5.86
CA TYR A 134 -12.00 4.95 7.09
C TYR A 134 -11.92 4.03 8.30
N ALA A 135 -11.22 4.49 9.33
CA ALA A 135 -10.91 3.71 10.51
C ALA A 135 -10.80 4.59 11.76
N ARG A 136 -10.63 3.94 12.91
CA ARG A 136 -10.07 4.53 14.13
C ARG A 136 -8.71 3.90 14.39
N ALA A 137 -7.76 4.70 14.84
CA ALA A 137 -6.45 4.20 15.25
C ALA A 137 -6.17 4.59 16.69
N SER A 138 -5.64 3.63 17.46
CA SER A 138 -4.99 3.89 18.74
C SER A 138 -3.55 4.30 18.45
N VAL A 139 -3.16 5.48 18.89
CA VAL A 139 -1.79 5.99 18.80
C VAL A 139 -1.24 6.35 20.17
N ARG A 140 0.08 6.29 20.30
CA ARG A 140 0.77 6.69 21.53
C ARG A 140 1.98 7.57 21.21
N PHE A 141 2.04 8.73 21.83
CA PHE A 141 3.14 9.68 21.65
C PHE A 141 4.30 9.38 22.59
N PHE A 142 5.52 9.58 22.11
CA PHE A 142 6.73 9.36 22.91
C PHE A 142 7.85 10.28 22.45
N GLY A 143 8.69 10.72 23.40
CA GLY A 143 9.92 11.41 23.06
C GLY A 143 10.94 10.47 22.41
N TYR A 144 11.67 10.96 21.42
CA TYR A 144 12.85 10.30 20.89
C TYR A 144 14.07 11.21 20.98
N LEU A 145 15.24 10.56 21.04
CA LEU A 145 16.54 11.15 20.80
C LEU A 145 17.24 10.18 19.84
N SER A 146 17.39 10.59 18.58
CA SER A 146 17.99 9.75 17.54
C SER A 146 18.96 10.57 16.71
N GLN A 147 20.20 10.12 16.59
CA GLN A 147 21.25 10.83 15.84
C GLN A 147 21.34 12.33 16.23
N GLY A 148 21.29 12.62 17.53
CA GLY A 148 21.31 13.99 18.06
C GLY A 148 20.02 14.79 17.90
N LYS A 149 19.02 14.30 17.15
CA LYS A 149 17.72 14.96 16.97
C LYS A 149 16.74 14.56 18.06
N LYS A 150 16.16 15.57 18.72
CA LYS A 150 15.11 15.43 19.74
C LYS A 150 13.74 15.73 19.12
N GLY A 151 12.72 14.95 19.44
CA GLY A 151 11.37 15.19 18.96
C GLY A 151 10.35 14.22 19.53
N ILE A 152 9.10 14.32 19.08
CA ILE A 152 8.01 13.43 19.46
C ILE A 152 7.69 12.50 18.29
N GLY A 153 7.69 11.20 18.56
CA GLY A 153 7.24 10.17 17.64
C GLY A 153 5.80 9.76 17.89
N CYS A 154 5.18 9.15 16.89
CA CYS A 154 3.83 8.58 16.97
C CYS A 154 3.90 7.05 16.83
N GLY A 155 3.64 6.35 17.92
CA GLY A 155 3.56 4.90 17.98
C GLY A 155 2.19 4.42 17.54
N LEU A 156 2.17 3.43 16.65
CA LEU A 156 0.95 2.76 16.21
C LEU A 156 0.55 1.68 17.23
N GLY A 157 -0.72 1.66 17.61
CA GLY A 157 -1.39 0.57 18.31
C GLY A 157 -2.43 -0.07 17.40
N ASN A 158 -3.61 -0.36 17.93
CA ASN A 158 -4.65 -1.10 17.21
C ASN A 158 -5.41 -0.22 16.21
N VAL A 159 -5.95 -0.83 15.16
CA VAL A 159 -6.73 -0.18 14.11
C VAL A 159 -8.09 -0.86 14.00
N GLN A 160 -9.15 -0.06 14.00
CA GLN A 160 -10.53 -0.53 13.81
C GLN A 160 -11.07 0.02 12.48
N LYS A 161 -11.37 -0.86 11.52
CA LYS A 161 -12.05 -0.48 10.27
C LYS A 161 -13.48 -0.04 10.60
N LEU A 162 -13.93 1.06 9.99
CA LEU A 162 -15.29 1.58 10.13
C LEU A 162 -16.09 1.40 8.84
N GLU A 163 -15.55 1.87 7.72
CA GLU A 163 -16.23 1.84 6.42
C GLU A 163 -15.20 1.84 5.28
N ASP A 164 -15.63 1.35 4.12
CA ASP A 164 -14.87 1.43 2.89
C ASP A 164 -14.81 2.87 2.36
N GLY A 165 -13.81 3.15 1.53
CA GLY A 165 -13.62 4.47 0.94
C GLY A 165 -12.99 4.33 -0.44
N GLN A 166 -12.92 5.45 -1.19
CA GLN A 166 -12.26 5.42 -2.50
C GLN A 166 -10.79 5.01 -2.32
N PRO A 167 -10.32 3.96 -3.02
CA PRO A 167 -8.93 3.53 -2.95
C PRO A 167 -7.97 4.68 -3.31
N LEU A 168 -6.93 4.84 -2.50
CA LEU A 168 -5.84 5.76 -2.73
C LEU A 168 -4.68 4.98 -3.34
N GLY A 169 -4.40 5.23 -4.61
CA GLY A 169 -3.28 4.62 -5.33
C GLY A 169 -1.95 5.13 -4.78
N GLY A 170 -1.08 4.22 -4.34
CA GLY A 170 0.25 4.57 -3.84
C GLY A 170 1.21 4.90 -4.97
N GLY A 171 1.16 6.12 -5.52
CA GLY A 171 2.20 6.73 -6.36
C GLY A 171 2.61 6.02 -7.66
N GLY A 172 2.08 4.85 -7.97
CA GLY A 172 2.19 4.23 -9.29
C GLY A 172 1.18 4.85 -10.24
N ALA A 173 1.55 4.97 -11.52
CA ALA A 173 0.60 5.23 -12.57
C ALA A 173 -0.53 4.18 -12.46
N SER A 174 -1.77 4.63 -12.61
CA SER A 174 -2.90 3.72 -12.73
C SER A 174 -2.71 2.84 -13.98
N ALA A 175 -3.22 1.61 -13.96
CA ALA A 175 -3.25 0.79 -15.17
C ALA A 175 -3.93 1.52 -16.34
N ALA A 176 -4.92 2.38 -16.06
CA ALA A 176 -5.57 3.22 -17.07
C ALA A 176 -4.61 4.26 -17.68
N SER A 177 -3.69 4.83 -16.89
CA SER A 177 -2.64 5.73 -17.40
C SER A 177 -1.50 4.99 -18.11
N ASP A 178 -1.23 3.73 -17.75
CA ASP A 178 -0.18 2.93 -18.39
C ASP A 178 -0.63 2.25 -19.68
N PHE A 179 -1.89 1.82 -19.76
CA PHE A 179 -2.41 1.01 -20.87
C PHE A 179 -3.49 1.70 -21.70
N GLY A 180 -3.96 2.88 -21.30
CA GLY A 180 -5.10 3.56 -21.92
C GLY A 180 -6.42 2.79 -21.73
N SER A 181 -7.55 3.43 -22.04
CA SER A 181 -8.80 2.66 -22.23
C SER A 181 -8.66 1.83 -23.51
N PRO A 182 -9.12 0.56 -23.56
CA PRO A 182 -9.21 -0.15 -24.82
C PRO A 182 -10.09 0.70 -25.73
N ALA A 183 -9.46 1.30 -26.74
CA ALA A 183 -10.22 1.93 -27.80
C ALA A 183 -11.08 0.80 -28.40
N ASP A 184 -12.39 0.97 -28.38
CA ASP A 184 -13.30 0.19 -29.23
C ASP A 184 -12.98 0.54 -30.69
N SER A 185 -11.85 0.05 -31.20
CA SER A 185 -11.63 -0.12 -32.62
C SER A 185 -12.44 -1.34 -33.07
N ALA A 186 -13.76 -1.21 -32.98
CA ALA A 186 -14.65 -2.04 -33.75
C ALA A 186 -14.30 -1.79 -35.24
N PRO A 187 -13.85 -2.80 -36.00
CA PRO A 187 -13.65 -2.63 -37.42
C PRO A 187 -15.00 -2.26 -38.03
N THR A 188 -15.11 -1.06 -38.59
CA THR A 188 -16.25 -0.64 -39.39
C THR A 188 -16.32 -1.54 -40.62
N VAL A 189 -17.08 -2.62 -40.54
CA VAL A 189 -17.49 -3.40 -41.71
C VAL A 189 -18.39 -2.50 -42.56
N PRO A 190 -18.05 -2.25 -43.84
CA PRO A 190 -18.93 -1.48 -44.72
C PRO A 190 -20.27 -2.19 -44.87
N ALA A 191 -21.36 -1.52 -44.52
CA ALA A 191 -22.70 -2.02 -44.73
C ALA A 191 -22.97 -2.13 -46.24
N TYR A 192 -23.06 -3.37 -46.74
CA TYR A 192 -23.49 -3.63 -48.12
C TYR A 192 -25.01 -3.42 -48.20
N GLN A 193 -25.45 -2.37 -48.91
CA GLN A 193 -26.86 -2.17 -49.20
C GLN A 193 -27.28 -3.08 -50.37
N PRO A 194 -28.26 -3.97 -50.20
CA PRO A 194 -28.80 -4.72 -51.32
C PRO A 194 -29.65 -3.80 -52.23
N PRO A 195 -29.62 -3.99 -53.56
CA PRO A 195 -30.41 -3.17 -54.48
C PRO A 195 -31.90 -3.44 -54.33
N ALA A 196 -32.68 -2.35 -54.34
CA ALA A 196 -34.14 -2.37 -54.26
C ALA A 196 -34.77 -2.72 -55.62
N TYR A 197 -35.58 -3.77 -55.64
CA TYR A 197 -36.42 -4.14 -56.78
C TYR A 197 -37.84 -3.59 -56.59
N PRO A 198 -38.48 -3.00 -57.62
CA PRO A 198 -39.86 -2.54 -57.52
C PRO A 198 -40.85 -3.71 -57.52
N GLN A 199 -41.69 -3.78 -56.48
CA GLN A 199 -42.84 -4.68 -56.38
C GLN A 199 -44.03 -4.09 -57.17
N GLN A 200 -44.43 -4.76 -58.26
CA GLN A 200 -45.75 -4.60 -58.86
C GLN A 200 -46.75 -5.51 -58.15
N GLY A 201 -47.82 -4.90 -57.63
CA GLY A 201 -48.91 -5.60 -56.97
C GLY A 201 -49.83 -6.30 -57.97
N TYR A 202 -50.29 -7.48 -57.58
CA TYR A 202 -51.50 -8.11 -58.09
C TYR A 202 -52.18 -8.91 -56.97
N GLY A 203 -53.51 -8.95 -57.04
CA GLY A 203 -54.41 -9.22 -55.93
C GLY A 203 -54.55 -10.69 -55.52
N ALA A 204 -55.15 -10.84 -54.34
CA ALA A 204 -55.57 -12.10 -53.73
C ALA A 204 -56.63 -12.84 -54.58
N PRO A 205 -56.79 -14.16 -54.37
CA PRO A 205 -57.84 -14.56 -53.42
C PRO A 205 -57.55 -15.81 -52.55
N ALA A 206 -58.20 -15.78 -51.37
CA ALA A 206 -58.80 -16.84 -50.52
C ALA A 206 -58.27 -18.30 -50.47
N GLN A 207 -58.12 -18.78 -49.23
CA GLN A 207 -57.88 -20.18 -48.81
C GLN A 207 -59.07 -21.14 -49.12
N PRO A 208 -58.90 -22.48 -48.99
CA PRO A 208 -59.08 -23.14 -47.69
C PRO A 208 -58.17 -24.36 -47.38
N GLN A 209 -57.81 -24.48 -46.09
CA GLN A 209 -57.87 -25.64 -45.18
C GLN A 209 -57.37 -27.07 -45.57
N GLY A 210 -56.48 -27.61 -44.72
CA GLY A 210 -56.06 -29.02 -44.60
C GLY A 210 -54.56 -29.09 -44.25
N GLY A 211 -54.08 -29.60 -43.11
CA GLY A 211 -54.36 -30.89 -42.49
C GLY A 211 -53.28 -31.89 -42.92
N TRP A 212 -52.44 -32.32 -41.97
CA TRP A 212 -51.60 -33.55 -41.91
C TRP A 212 -50.12 -33.34 -41.51
N GLN A 213 -49.76 -34.07 -40.46
CA GLN A 213 -48.40 -34.37 -40.01
C GLN A 213 -47.74 -35.38 -40.97
N VAL A 214 -46.41 -35.29 -41.19
CA VAL A 214 -45.60 -36.44 -41.61
C VAL A 214 -44.20 -36.37 -40.99
N GLN A 215 -43.75 -37.52 -40.50
CA GLN A 215 -42.46 -37.86 -39.91
C GLN A 215 -41.31 -37.95 -40.93
N THR A 216 -40.09 -37.99 -40.36
CA THR A 216 -38.74 -38.25 -40.92
C THR A 216 -38.62 -39.39 -41.96
N PRO A 217 -37.52 -39.48 -42.76
CA PRO A 217 -36.33 -40.24 -42.31
C PRO A 217 -34.94 -39.75 -42.82
N GLN A 218 -33.89 -40.18 -42.07
CA GLN A 218 -32.50 -40.58 -42.42
C GLN A 218 -31.85 -40.01 -43.71
N GLY A 219 -30.62 -39.51 -43.77
CA GLY A 219 -29.40 -39.69 -42.97
C GLY A 219 -28.21 -39.89 -43.93
N TRP A 220 -27.03 -39.28 -43.70
CA TRP A 220 -25.69 -39.89 -43.79
C TRP A 220 -24.55 -38.89 -43.55
N ALA A 221 -23.74 -39.23 -42.55
CA ALA A 221 -22.27 -39.09 -42.40
C ALA A 221 -21.53 -37.84 -42.90
N ASN A 222 -20.78 -37.19 -42.01
CA ASN A 222 -19.34 -37.47 -41.91
C ASN A 222 -18.67 -36.94 -40.63
N ALA A 223 -17.58 -37.61 -40.31
CA ALA A 223 -16.90 -37.69 -39.02
C ALA A 223 -16.02 -36.48 -38.62
N ALA A 224 -15.66 -36.48 -37.33
CA ALA A 224 -14.72 -35.61 -36.63
C ALA A 224 -13.27 -35.67 -37.20
N PRO A 225 -12.37 -34.78 -36.73
CA PRO A 225 -11.62 -35.15 -35.52
C PRO A 225 -11.42 -34.02 -34.50
N SER A 226 -11.41 -34.45 -33.25
CA SER A 226 -11.01 -33.74 -32.04
C SER A 226 -9.53 -33.35 -32.06
N GLN A 227 -9.21 -32.08 -31.77
CA GLN A 227 -7.87 -31.62 -31.44
C GLN A 227 -7.76 -31.39 -29.93
N VAL A 228 -6.90 -32.21 -29.32
CA VAL A 228 -6.47 -32.18 -27.93
C VAL A 228 -5.46 -31.04 -27.77
N TYR A 229 -5.76 -30.03 -26.95
CA TYR A 229 -4.73 -29.08 -26.50
C TYR A 229 -4.17 -29.54 -25.15
N GLY A 230 -2.90 -29.90 -25.19
CA GLY A 230 -2.13 -30.43 -24.07
C GLY A 230 -1.83 -29.40 -22.99
N HIS A 231 -1.78 -29.90 -21.77
CA HIS A 231 -1.20 -29.26 -20.60
C HIS A 231 0.33 -29.17 -20.74
N PRO A 232 0.98 -28.05 -20.40
CA PRO A 232 2.41 -28.04 -20.14
C PRO A 232 2.69 -28.55 -18.72
N THR A 233 3.50 -29.60 -18.64
CA THR A 233 4.10 -30.15 -17.42
C THR A 233 5.15 -29.21 -16.81
N PRO A 234 5.34 -29.19 -15.48
CA PRO A 234 6.43 -28.47 -14.84
C PRO A 234 7.79 -29.11 -15.14
N GLN A 235 8.72 -28.30 -15.63
CA GLN A 235 10.10 -28.66 -15.90
C GLN A 235 10.86 -28.80 -14.58
N ALA A 236 11.34 -30.01 -14.30
CA ALA A 236 12.20 -30.31 -13.16
C ALA A 236 13.58 -29.66 -13.35
N TYR A 237 13.98 -28.83 -12.39
CA TYR A 237 15.36 -28.35 -12.27
C TYR A 237 16.24 -29.47 -11.69
N PRO A 238 17.45 -29.71 -12.23
CA PRO A 238 18.40 -30.62 -11.62
C PRO A 238 18.94 -30.04 -10.29
N PRO A 239 19.31 -30.88 -9.30
CA PRO A 239 19.84 -30.41 -8.04
C PRO A 239 21.24 -29.81 -8.24
N ALA A 240 21.40 -28.54 -7.87
CA ALA A 240 22.71 -27.90 -7.79
C ALA A 240 23.50 -28.52 -6.63
N GLN A 241 24.64 -29.12 -6.96
CA GLN A 241 25.61 -29.66 -6.01
C GLN A 241 26.15 -28.55 -5.09
N GLN A 242 26.22 -28.85 -3.80
CA GLN A 242 26.92 -28.05 -2.79
C GLN A 242 28.42 -28.07 -3.06
N GLY A 243 28.92 -27.05 -3.75
CA GLY A 243 30.34 -26.73 -3.81
C GLY A 243 30.73 -25.90 -2.59
N PHE A 244 31.55 -26.48 -1.72
CA PHE A 244 32.25 -25.74 -0.65
C PHE A 244 33.21 -24.73 -1.29
N GLY A 245 32.74 -23.49 -1.44
CA GLY A 245 33.57 -22.35 -1.82
C GLY A 245 34.40 -21.87 -0.63
N GLN A 246 35.70 -22.12 -0.71
CA GLN A 246 36.74 -21.59 0.18
C GLN A 246 36.61 -20.06 0.33
N GLN A 247 36.56 -19.61 1.58
CA GLN A 247 36.59 -18.19 1.94
C GLN A 247 38.03 -17.67 1.72
N PRO A 248 38.25 -16.59 0.96
CA PRO A 248 39.59 -16.02 0.82
C PRO A 248 40.06 -15.46 2.19
N PRO A 249 41.35 -15.60 2.54
CA PRO A 249 41.86 -15.18 3.84
C PRO A 249 41.70 -13.68 4.04
N ALA A 250 41.29 -13.29 5.24
CA ALA A 250 41.15 -11.91 5.66
C ALA A 250 42.52 -11.19 5.57
N ALA A 251 42.53 -10.02 4.94
CA ALA A 251 43.70 -9.14 4.96
C ALA A 251 43.96 -8.63 6.39
N PRO A 252 45.22 -8.55 6.85
CA PRO A 252 45.54 -8.06 8.18
C PRO A 252 45.16 -6.58 8.34
N PRO A 253 44.76 -6.14 9.54
CA PRO A 253 44.36 -4.77 9.79
C PRO A 253 45.54 -3.81 9.58
N VAL A 254 45.32 -2.77 8.79
CA VAL A 254 46.29 -1.70 8.57
C VAL A 254 46.36 -0.85 9.84
N GLN A 255 47.54 -0.79 10.46
CA GLN A 255 47.76 0.00 11.67
C GLN A 255 48.16 1.43 11.27
N PHE A 256 47.43 2.41 11.79
CA PHE A 256 47.66 3.83 11.52
C PHE A 256 48.40 4.47 12.69
N ASP A 257 49.33 5.38 12.37
CA ASP A 257 50.01 6.20 13.38
C ASP A 257 48.99 7.17 14.05
N PRO A 258 48.83 7.15 15.38
CA PRO A 258 47.83 7.95 16.08
C PRO A 258 48.11 9.47 16.09
N ILE A 259 49.30 9.93 15.66
CA ILE A 259 49.65 11.37 15.60
C ILE A 259 49.52 11.91 14.16
N THR A 260 49.79 11.09 13.15
CA THR A 260 49.88 11.57 11.75
C THR A 260 48.84 10.97 10.79
N GLY A 261 48.05 9.96 11.22
CA GLY A 261 46.97 9.38 10.41
C GLY A 261 47.41 8.63 9.16
N ARG A 262 48.71 8.36 9.01
CA ARG A 262 49.28 7.64 7.86
C ARG A 262 49.36 6.13 8.13
N PRO A 263 49.09 5.27 7.11
CA PRO A 263 49.23 3.83 7.25
C PRO A 263 50.71 3.44 7.38
N LEU A 264 51.05 2.65 8.40
CA LEU A 264 52.38 2.06 8.56
C LEU A 264 52.47 0.82 7.69
N ASN A 265 52.84 0.97 6.41
CA ASN A 265 53.15 -0.17 5.55
C ASN A 265 54.52 0.01 4.89
N GLY A 266 55.56 -0.50 5.57
CA GLY A 266 56.92 -0.59 5.05
C GLY A 266 57.19 -2.02 4.58
N GLY A 267 57.36 -2.19 3.28
CA GLY A 267 57.76 -3.45 2.65
C GLY A 267 58.38 -3.18 1.29
N ILE A 268 59.71 -3.20 1.27
CA ILE A 268 60.61 -2.94 0.15
C ILE A 268 60.32 -3.97 -0.98
N MET A 269 59.99 -3.51 -2.19
CA MET A 269 60.08 -4.31 -3.42
C MET A 269 61.32 -3.87 -4.18
N GLY A 270 62.29 -4.78 -4.37
CA GLY A 270 63.43 -4.55 -5.25
C GLY A 270 64.44 -5.70 -5.26
N LEU A 271 64.50 -6.36 -6.43
CA LEU A 271 65.43 -7.39 -6.94
C LEU A 271 65.14 -8.85 -6.58
#